data_AF-A0A1Q7NAY3-F1
#
_entry.id   AF-A0A1Q7NAY3-F1
#
_cell.length_a   1.000
_cell.length_b   1.000
_cell.length_c   1.000
_cell.angle_alpha   90.00
_cell.angle_beta   90.00
_cell.angle_gamma   90.00
#
_symmetry.space_group_name_H-M   'P 1'
#
loop_
_entity.id
_entity.type
_entity.pdbx_description
1 polymer ?
#
loop_
_entity_poly.entity_id
_entity_poly.type
_entity_poly.pdbx_seq_one_letter_code
_entity_poly.pdbx_strand_id
1 'polypeptide(L)'
;MSRRSIFRSRPCTSGRRLTRSRTSGAPWLQPGKSPHAPHQHQHEELLIIKEGTLETFQSGATRRVGPGGIIFQASNEMHNVTNVGQTPATYFVIGWTTK
;
A
#
# COMPACT_ATOMS: atom_id res chain seq x y z
N MET A 1 -12.25 30.49 -4.93
CA MET A 1 -11.56 30.21 -6.21
C MET A 1 -10.24 29.50 -5.89
N SER A 2 -10.26 28.17 -5.72
CA SER A 2 -9.77 27.14 -6.67
C SER A 2 -8.40 27.42 -7.29
N ARG A 3 -7.40 26.61 -6.91
CA ARG A 3 -6.49 25.95 -7.86
C ARG A 3 -6.16 24.54 -7.37
N ARG A 4 -6.88 23.55 -7.90
CA ARG A 4 -6.49 22.14 -7.86
C ARG A 4 -5.37 21.95 -8.89
N SER A 5 -4.19 21.52 -8.46
CA SER A 5 -3.17 21.03 -9.39
C SER A 5 -3.45 19.55 -9.65
N ILE A 6 -3.83 19.23 -10.88
CA ILE A 6 -3.99 17.87 -11.38
C ILE A 6 -2.62 17.45 -11.92
N PHE A 7 -1.96 16.48 -11.29
CA PHE A 7 -0.77 15.86 -11.86
C PHE A 7 -1.21 14.84 -12.91
N ARG A 8 -1.09 15.19 -14.20
CA ARG A 8 -1.19 14.23 -15.31
C ARG A 8 0.21 13.76 -15.63
N SER A 9 0.43 12.44 -15.66
CA SER A 9 1.66 11.85 -16.21
C SER A 9 1.34 10.78 -17.27
N ARG A 10 1.90 10.98 -18.47
CA ARG A 10 2.21 9.96 -19.50
C ARG A 10 3.45 10.47 -20.28
N PRO A 11 4.18 9.62 -21.03
CA PRO A 11 5.15 8.65 -20.53
C PRO A 11 6.57 8.99 -21.05
N CYS A 12 7.62 8.65 -20.32
CA CYS A 12 8.99 8.71 -20.85
C CYS A 12 9.72 7.40 -20.57
N THR A 13 10.22 6.82 -21.65
CA THR A 13 10.87 5.52 -21.80
C THR A 13 12.30 5.49 -21.26
N SER A 14 12.70 4.27 -20.88
CA SER A 14 14.05 3.77 -20.61
C SER A 14 14.57 3.91 -19.16
N GLY A 15 14.86 2.76 -18.55
CA GLY A 15 15.66 2.65 -17.33
C GLY A 15 14.99 1.90 -16.17
N ARG A 16 14.97 0.56 -16.24
CA ARG A 16 14.63 -0.40 -15.16
C ARG A 16 13.15 -0.47 -14.76
N ARG A 17 12.54 -1.57 -15.21
CA ARG A 17 11.18 -2.04 -14.97
C ARG A 17 10.79 -1.89 -13.49
N LEU A 18 9.87 -0.97 -13.18
CA LEU A 18 8.96 -1.13 -12.04
C LEU A 18 8.21 -2.44 -12.28
N THR A 19 8.60 -3.50 -11.59
CA THR A 19 7.96 -4.81 -11.73
C THR A 19 6.56 -4.71 -11.17
N ARG A 20 5.59 -4.51 -12.08
CA ARG A 20 4.22 -5.00 -12.04
C ARG A 20 3.59 -5.00 -10.65
N SER A 21 2.77 -3.99 -10.38
CA SER A 21 1.71 -4.07 -9.37
C SER A 21 0.92 -5.36 -9.58
N ARG A 22 1.10 -6.31 -8.66
CA ARG A 22 0.40 -7.60 -8.66
C ARG A 22 -1.00 -7.38 -8.09
N THR A 23 -1.99 -7.14 -8.96
CA THR A 23 -3.40 -7.11 -8.58
C THR A 23 -4.11 -8.34 -9.13
N SER A 24 -3.93 -9.49 -8.49
CA SER A 24 -4.88 -10.59 -8.59
C SER A 24 -5.89 -10.41 -7.47
N GLY A 25 -6.84 -9.49 -7.69
CA GLY A 25 -7.86 -9.06 -6.72
C GLY A 25 -8.59 -7.81 -7.20
N ALA A 26 -9.80 -7.57 -6.70
CA ALA A 26 -10.53 -6.33 -6.92
C ALA A 26 -9.65 -5.11 -6.53
N PRO A 27 -9.83 -3.92 -7.12
CA PRO A 27 -8.99 -2.75 -6.83
C PRO A 27 -9.22 -2.16 -5.42
N TRP A 28 -10.00 -2.85 -4.58
CA TRP A 28 -10.30 -2.54 -3.19
C TRP A 28 -10.14 -3.80 -2.34
N LEU A 29 -9.76 -3.59 -1.08
CA LEU A 29 -9.68 -4.63 -0.06
C LEU A 29 -10.98 -4.66 0.74
N GLN A 30 -11.75 -5.75 0.67
CA GLN A 30 -13.03 -5.87 1.39
C GLN A 30 -12.83 -5.87 2.92
N PRO A 31 -13.86 -5.47 3.70
CA PRO A 31 -13.85 -5.58 5.15
C PRO A 31 -13.43 -6.97 5.65
N GLY A 32 -12.58 -7.01 6.66
CA GLY A 32 -12.04 -8.23 7.26
C GLY A 32 -11.05 -9.01 6.38
N LYS A 33 -10.66 -8.48 5.20
CA LYS A 33 -9.71 -9.15 4.31
C LYS A 33 -8.31 -8.59 4.43
N SER A 34 -7.34 -9.46 4.13
CA SER A 34 -5.93 -9.14 3.97
C SER A 34 -5.48 -9.58 2.57
N PRO A 35 -4.58 -8.86 1.90
CA PRO A 35 -4.08 -9.25 0.58
C PRO A 35 -3.19 -10.52 0.64
N HIS A 36 -2.56 -10.78 1.79
CA HIS A 36 -1.75 -11.95 2.08
C HIS A 36 -1.64 -12.14 3.60
N ALA A 37 -1.17 -13.32 4.03
CA ALA A 37 -0.76 -13.56 5.41
C ALA A 37 0.48 -12.73 5.78
N PRO A 38 0.81 -12.57 7.07
CA PRO A 38 2.07 -11.96 7.50
C PRO A 38 3.27 -12.64 6.84
N HIS A 39 4.14 -11.84 6.24
CA HIS A 39 5.37 -12.30 5.59
C HIS A 39 6.42 -11.20 5.61
N GLN A 40 7.62 -11.52 5.13
CA GLN A 40 8.73 -10.58 4.99
C GLN A 40 9.42 -10.81 3.65
N HIS A 41 10.03 -9.76 3.11
CA HIS A 41 10.77 -9.81 1.87
C HIS A 41 11.81 -8.69 1.80
N GLN A 42 12.77 -8.82 0.90
CA GLN A 42 13.87 -7.85 0.78
C GLN A 42 13.46 -6.50 0.19
N HIS A 43 12.34 -6.41 -0.54
CA HIS A 43 11.85 -5.13 -1.04
C HIS A 43 11.17 -4.33 0.07
N GLU A 44 11.27 -3.00 -0.03
CA GLU A 44 10.57 -2.06 0.83
C GLU A 44 9.24 -1.69 0.18
N GLU A 45 8.23 -1.39 1.00
CA GLU A 45 6.91 -0.97 0.52
C GLU A 45 6.40 0.28 1.27
N LEU A 46 5.75 1.18 0.53
CA LEU A 46 5.04 2.32 1.07
C LEU A 46 3.59 2.30 0.59
N LEU A 47 2.66 2.24 1.54
CA LEU A 47 1.23 2.24 1.29
C LEU A 47 0.64 3.61 1.61
N ILE A 48 -0.16 4.16 0.68
CA ILE A 48 -0.88 5.43 0.86
C ILE A 48 -2.37 5.14 0.85
N ILE A 49 -3.04 5.38 1.98
CA ILE A 49 -4.45 5.01 2.14
C ILE A 49 -5.34 6.10 1.54
N LYS A 50 -6.14 5.72 0.55
CA LYS A 50 -7.12 6.59 -0.09
C LYS A 50 -8.46 6.56 0.65
N GLU A 51 -8.97 5.36 0.96
CA GLU A 51 -10.26 5.13 1.63
C GLU A 51 -10.17 3.91 2.57
N GLY A 52 -11.08 3.86 3.56
CA GLY A 52 -11.18 2.75 4.51
C GLY A 52 -10.22 2.88 5.71
N THR A 53 -10.20 1.85 6.55
CA THR A 53 -9.33 1.79 7.73
C THR A 53 -8.56 0.48 7.71
N LEU A 54 -7.24 0.58 7.59
CA LEU A 54 -6.35 -0.56 7.63
C LEU A 54 -5.74 -0.70 9.02
N GLU A 55 -5.54 -1.93 9.44
CA GLU A 55 -4.63 -2.26 10.53
C GLU A 55 -3.39 -2.89 9.93
N THR A 56 -2.21 -2.40 10.31
CA THR A 56 -0.92 -2.96 9.91
C THR A 56 -0.27 -3.65 11.10
N PHE A 57 0.21 -4.87 10.90
CA PHE A 57 1.07 -5.56 11.83
C PHE A 57 2.51 -5.36 11.40
N GLN A 58 3.35 -4.81 12.27
CA GLN A 58 4.78 -4.55 12.06
C GLN A 58 5.49 -4.54 13.41
N SER A 59 6.70 -5.09 13.46
CA SER A 59 7.52 -5.11 14.69
C SER A 59 6.77 -5.67 15.92
N GLY A 60 5.95 -6.71 15.73
CA GLY A 60 5.19 -7.35 16.81
C GLY A 60 3.99 -6.56 17.34
N ALA A 61 3.64 -5.43 16.72
CA ALA A 61 2.52 -4.58 17.13
C ALA A 61 1.56 -4.29 15.97
N THR A 62 0.28 -4.10 16.30
CA THR A 62 -0.74 -3.66 15.34
C THR A 62 -1.06 -2.18 15.50
N ARG A 63 -1.22 -1.47 14.38
CA ARG A 63 -1.56 -0.04 14.34
C ARG A 63 -2.63 0.22 13.30
N ARG A 64 -3.62 1.04 13.64
CA ARG A 64 -4.69 1.44 12.71
C ARG A 64 -4.31 2.72 11.98
N VAL A 65 -4.61 2.74 10.69
CA VAL A 65 -4.31 3.85 9.78
C VAL A 65 -5.52 4.08 8.88
N GLY A 66 -6.01 5.31 8.88
CA GLY A 66 -7.15 5.75 8.06
C GLY A 66 -6.72 6.49 6.79
N PRO A 67 -7.69 7.09 6.07
CA PRO A 67 -7.43 7.83 4.83
C PRO A 67 -6.43 8.98 5.03
N GLY A 68 -5.53 9.17 4.06
CA GLY A 68 -4.42 10.12 4.13
C GLY A 68 -3.21 9.64 4.95
N GLY A 69 -3.36 8.55 5.70
CA GLY A 69 -2.26 7.92 6.41
C GLY A 69 -1.33 7.14 5.48
N ILE A 70 -0.09 6.99 5.93
CA ILE A 70 0.98 6.29 5.22
C ILE A 70 1.48 5.16 6.10
N ILE A 71 1.69 3.99 5.49
CA ILE A 71 2.33 2.84 6.13
C ILE A 71 3.62 2.58 5.37
N PHE A 72 4.74 2.58 6.07
CA PHE A 72 6.02 2.10 5.54
C PHE A 72 6.26 0.68 6.06
N GLN A 73 6.74 -0.22 5.22
CA GLN A 73 7.12 -1.59 5.57
C GLN A 73 8.58 -1.79 5.18
N ALA A 74 9.44 -1.95 6.18
CA ALA A 74 10.89 -2.00 5.96
C ALA A 74 11.33 -3.35 5.37
N SER A 75 12.52 -3.35 4.76
CA SER A 75 13.12 -4.57 4.21
C SER A 75 13.28 -5.64 5.29
N ASN A 76 12.84 -6.86 4.97
CA ASN A 76 12.85 -8.04 5.86
C ASN A 76 12.13 -7.82 7.21
N GLU A 77 11.23 -6.86 7.32
CA GLU A 77 10.33 -6.74 8.45
C GLU A 77 9.10 -7.64 8.22
N MET A 78 8.68 -8.40 9.23
CA MET A 78 7.41 -9.13 9.18
C MET A 78 6.25 -8.14 9.14
N HIS A 79 5.47 -8.20 8.07
CA HIS A 79 4.39 -7.25 7.85
C HIS A 79 3.14 -7.88 7.22
N ASN A 80 2.00 -7.26 7.53
CA ASN A 80 0.75 -7.38 6.75
C ASN A 80 -0.10 -6.11 6.90
N VAL A 81 -1.17 -6.07 6.10
CA VAL A 81 -2.31 -5.17 6.33
C VAL A 81 -3.61 -5.95 6.31
N THR A 82 -4.59 -5.48 7.06
CA THR A 82 -5.96 -6.00 7.11
C THR A 82 -6.92 -4.83 7.07
N ASN A 83 -7.97 -4.92 6.26
CA ASN A 83 -9.06 -3.94 6.36
C ASN A 83 -9.92 -4.27 7.59
N VAL A 84 -9.83 -3.46 8.63
CA VAL A 84 -10.61 -3.60 9.87
C VAL A 84 -11.83 -2.67 9.90
N GLY A 85 -12.02 -1.86 8.86
CA GLY A 85 -13.18 -1.00 8.70
C GLY A 85 -14.42 -1.75 8.21
N GLN A 86 -15.55 -1.05 8.19
CA GLN A 86 -16.83 -1.58 7.69
C GLN A 86 -17.02 -1.38 6.18
N THR A 87 -16.19 -0.56 5.54
CA THR A 87 -16.24 -0.28 4.10
C THR A 87 -15.01 -0.84 3.39
N PRO A 88 -15.07 -1.10 2.07
CA PRO A 88 -13.87 -1.43 1.30
C PRO A 88 -12.78 -0.37 1.45
N ALA A 89 -11.53 -0.81 1.54
CA ALA A 89 -10.36 0.06 1.61
C ALA A 89 -9.70 0.15 0.23
N THR A 90 -9.27 1.36 -0.16
CA THR A 90 -8.46 1.58 -1.36
C THR A 90 -7.16 2.25 -0.96
N TYR A 91 -6.05 1.80 -1.54
CA TYR A 91 -4.71 2.30 -1.22
C TYR A 91 -3.77 2.10 -2.41
N PHE A 92 -2.72 2.89 -2.45
CA PHE A 92 -1.61 2.70 -3.39
C PHE A 92 -0.47 1.95 -2.69
N VAL A 93 0.28 1.14 -3.44
CA VAL A 93 1.50 0.49 -2.96
C VAL A 93 2.65 0.90 -3.87
N ILE A 94 3.72 1.40 -3.29
CA ILE A 94 4.97 1.73 -3.98
C ILE A 94 6.04 0.82 -3.40
N GLY A 95 6.59 -0.09 -4.21
CA GLY A 95 7.64 -1.00 -3.79
C GLY A 95 8.97 -0.70 -4.49
N TRP A 96 10.08 -0.78 -3.76
CA TRP A 96 11.42 -0.60 -4.33
C TRP A 96 12.47 -1.47 -3.63
N THR A 97 13.62 -1.60 -4.28
CA THR A 97 14.82 -2.22 -3.71
C THR A 97 15.98 -1.24 -3.84
N THR A 98 16.80 -1.17 -2.79
CA THR A 98 18.09 -0.47 -2.83
C THR A 98 19.16 -1.43 -3.34
N LYS A 99 20.18 -0.90 -4.01
CA LYS A 99 21.34 -1.68 -4.50
C LYS A 99 22.39 -1.85 -3.43
#